data_AF-A0A1Y1M452-F1
#
_entry.id   AF-A0A1Y1M452-F1
#
_cell.length_a   1.000
_cell.length_b   1.000
_cell.length_c   1.000
_cell.angle_alpha   90.00
_cell.angle_beta   90.00
_cell.angle_gamma   90.00
#
_symmetry.space_group_name_H-M   'P 1'
#
loop_
_entity.id
_entity.type
_entity.pdbx_description
1 polymer ?
#
loop_
_entity_poly.entity_id
_entity_poly.type
_entity_poly.pdbx_seq_one_letter_code
_entity_poly.pdbx_strand_id
1 'polypeptide(L)'
;MERMVNNRLVSMLEKDGRISKYQAGFRKGHSTVDQLLYLDYIVKGAFTNTEHATAVFFDIKKAYDTVWKYGVLETLHRWEFRGHLPIFIENFLKDRRIQVRMGEHLSQIVTQENGIPQGSVLSVTLFAIAINNIADAISIDTKALLYVDDLCIVRTGHNVNSMYEALQMDINILSEEATKRGFAFSTNKTKAMHFCRLRKTHQLPPLYLQGDKLPTTENLKFLGLILDTKLTWKHHIEAISSKCKLTLNRIRVLSGHTWGADKETLTKVVNAFIRSKLEYGSVVYTSAARSQLKSIEGVWNKAMLLITGAYRTSPIDSLNVENNSLPIYLRFKQQHLRYAVKLLAQPSHFLFEVIKNPILHPRYEWQQTRTIPAIVKLNKEIRDYGKLDGNLWEEETPEFDRKKVTDFLLKEINKDFVVKWQEVWSTKETHLRVIHPQLEGKRCTKWQIKRKDQIAITRLRIGHTRLTHSHLLLGKRNKKCAQCGETLTVQHIMNDCIKLDTYRHKYNISLGVLNNPVKYTDVIKYLKEINIYTEI
;
A
#
# COMPACT_ATOMS: atom_id res chain seq x y z
N MET A 1 -18.94 -7.60 24.92
CA MET A 1 -19.48 -6.35 25.51
C MET A 1 -18.68 -5.12 25.08
N GLU A 2 -17.35 -5.08 25.31
CA GLU A 2 -16.48 -3.94 24.94
C GLU A 2 -16.68 -3.42 23.50
N ARG A 3 -16.71 -4.31 22.49
CA ARG A 3 -16.92 -3.92 21.09
C ARG A 3 -18.24 -3.16 20.86
N MET A 4 -19.31 -3.57 21.54
CA MET A 4 -20.62 -2.89 21.44
C MET A 4 -20.56 -1.49 22.03
N VAL A 5 -19.96 -1.37 23.22
CA VAL A 5 -19.75 -0.08 23.90
C VAL A 5 -18.88 0.84 23.05
N ASN A 6 -17.78 0.32 22.52
CA ASN A 6 -16.86 1.06 21.67
C ASN A 6 -17.53 1.58 20.40
N ASN A 7 -18.32 0.74 19.72
CA ASN A 7 -19.04 1.15 18.52
C ASN A 7 -20.02 2.30 18.78
N ARG A 8 -20.71 2.29 19.93
CA ARG A 8 -21.61 3.38 20.33
C ARG A 8 -20.82 4.65 20.68
N LEU A 9 -19.76 4.53 21.48
CA LEU A 9 -18.92 5.65 21.88
C LEU A 9 -18.31 6.35 20.65
N VAL A 10 -17.68 5.59 19.74
CA VAL A 10 -17.11 6.15 18.50
C VAL A 10 -18.17 6.83 17.66
N SER A 11 -19.37 6.25 17.53
CA SER A 11 -20.46 6.87 16.79
C SER A 11 -20.89 8.22 17.38
N MET A 12 -20.90 8.36 18.71
CA MET A 12 -21.24 9.63 19.37
C MET A 12 -20.12 10.65 19.20
N LEU A 13 -18.86 10.24 19.43
CA LEU A 13 -17.69 11.11 19.29
C LEU A 13 -17.55 11.71 17.89
N GLU A 14 -17.80 10.91 16.84
CA GLU A 14 -17.76 11.38 15.45
C GLU A 14 -18.96 12.26 15.11
N LYS A 15 -20.18 11.93 15.59
CA LYS A 15 -21.39 12.73 15.36
C LYS A 15 -21.25 14.14 15.95
N ASP A 16 -20.69 14.23 17.15
CA ASP A 16 -20.58 15.49 17.90
C ASP A 16 -19.26 16.23 17.58
N GLY A 17 -18.45 15.73 16.65
CA GLY A 17 -17.19 16.36 16.23
C GLY A 17 -16.16 16.52 17.36
N ARG A 18 -16.18 15.63 18.36
CA ARG A 18 -15.36 15.76 19.59
C ARG A 18 -13.89 15.39 19.36
N ILE A 19 -13.60 14.55 18.37
CA ILE A 19 -12.23 14.15 18.03
C ILE A 19 -11.57 15.25 17.20
N SER A 20 -10.37 15.67 17.60
CA SER A 20 -9.59 16.69 16.94
C SER A 20 -9.41 16.38 15.46
N LYS A 21 -9.49 17.44 14.64
CA LYS A 21 -9.29 17.38 13.18
C LYS A 21 -7.93 16.84 12.77
N TYR A 22 -6.92 16.91 13.66
CA TYR A 22 -5.57 16.41 13.41
C TYR A 22 -5.43 14.90 13.60
N GLN A 23 -6.32 14.26 14.36
CA GLN A 23 -6.26 12.83 14.67
C GLN A 23 -6.84 12.01 13.51
N ALA A 24 -6.02 11.13 12.94
CA ALA A 24 -6.42 10.13 11.94
C ALA A 24 -6.38 8.68 12.48
N GLY A 25 -5.80 8.47 13.66
CA GLY A 25 -5.69 7.17 14.30
C GLY A 25 -7.04 6.64 14.76
N PHE A 26 -7.32 5.36 14.44
CA PHE A 26 -8.53 4.64 14.88
C PHE A 26 -9.88 5.26 14.53
N ARG A 27 -9.90 6.17 13.55
CA ARG A 27 -11.12 6.79 13.04
C ARG A 27 -11.56 6.12 11.75
N LYS A 28 -12.88 6.06 11.54
CA LYS A 28 -13.45 5.40 10.36
C LYS A 28 -13.23 6.27 9.12
N GLY A 29 -12.59 5.69 8.10
CA GLY A 29 -12.29 6.38 6.85
C GLY A 29 -10.96 7.14 6.86
N HIS A 30 -10.28 7.17 8.00
CA HIS A 30 -8.93 7.70 8.12
C HIS A 30 -7.89 6.58 8.09
N SER A 31 -6.69 6.90 7.62
CA SER A 31 -5.58 5.98 7.47
C SER A 31 -4.23 6.65 7.70
N THR A 32 -3.20 5.84 7.89
CA THR A 32 -1.81 6.31 7.94
C THR A 32 -1.39 7.01 6.64
N VAL A 33 -1.98 6.63 5.51
CA VAL A 33 -1.69 7.19 4.19
C VAL A 33 -2.13 8.65 4.12
N ASP A 34 -3.19 9.03 4.84
CA ASP A 34 -3.72 10.41 4.81
C ASP A 34 -2.69 11.37 5.40
N GLN A 35 -2.14 11.03 6.56
CA GLN A 35 -1.10 11.84 7.23
C GLN A 35 0.18 11.90 6.37
N LEU A 36 0.58 10.79 5.77
CA LEU A 36 1.74 10.76 4.86
C LEU A 36 1.51 11.61 3.61
N LEU A 37 0.29 11.60 3.05
CA LEU A 37 -0.08 12.38 1.89
C LEU A 37 -0.11 13.88 2.22
N TYR A 38 -0.59 14.25 3.41
CA TYR A 38 -0.58 15.62 3.90
C TYR A 38 0.84 16.14 4.14
N LEU A 39 1.70 15.33 4.76
CA LEU A 39 3.11 15.65 4.96
C LEU A 39 3.84 15.86 3.61
N ASP A 40 3.62 14.97 2.64
CA ASP A 40 4.19 15.11 1.29
C ASP A 40 3.72 16.41 0.62
N TYR A 41 2.44 16.76 0.80
CA TYR A 41 1.88 18.00 0.28
C TYR A 41 2.53 19.24 0.90
N ILE A 42 2.66 19.31 2.22
CA ILE A 42 3.29 20.44 2.93
C ILE A 42 4.75 20.59 2.49
N VAL A 43 5.53 19.51 2.55
CA VAL A 43 6.98 19.55 2.29
C VAL A 43 7.28 19.91 0.83
N LYS A 44 6.56 19.33 -0.15
CA LYS A 44 6.76 19.67 -1.56
C LYS A 44 6.19 21.03 -1.94
N GLY A 45 5.15 21.48 -1.24
CA GLY A 45 4.70 22.88 -1.28
C GLY A 45 5.84 23.83 -0.93
N ALA A 46 6.49 23.62 0.23
CA ALA A 46 7.66 24.39 0.65
C ALA A 46 8.78 24.36 -0.41
N PHE A 47 9.10 23.19 -0.98
CA PHE A 47 10.13 23.09 -2.03
C PHE A 47 9.79 23.94 -3.27
N THR A 48 8.53 23.98 -3.65
CA THR A 48 8.07 24.73 -4.82
C THR A 48 8.14 26.23 -4.58
N ASN A 49 7.86 26.66 -3.34
CA ASN A 49 7.99 28.04 -2.88
C ASN A 49 9.43 28.42 -2.51
N THR A 50 10.42 27.55 -2.71
CA THR A 50 11.82 27.79 -2.28
C THR A 50 11.96 28.08 -0.78
N GLU A 51 11.09 27.45 0.01
CA GLU A 51 11.10 27.48 1.47
C GLU A 51 11.80 26.23 2.04
N HIS A 52 12.14 26.33 3.31
CA HIS A 52 12.51 25.21 4.16
C HIS A 52 11.26 24.58 4.78
N ALA A 53 11.33 23.29 5.11
CA ALA A 53 10.34 22.64 5.96
C ALA A 53 11.06 21.82 7.04
N THR A 54 10.70 21.98 8.31
CA THR A 54 11.26 21.17 9.40
C THR A 54 10.14 20.47 10.12
N ALA A 55 10.29 19.15 10.28
CA ALA A 55 9.35 18.31 10.99
C ALA A 55 9.99 17.74 12.25
N VAL A 56 9.22 17.66 13.34
CA VAL A 56 9.60 16.99 14.58
C VAL A 56 8.64 15.83 14.82
N PHE A 57 9.21 14.63 14.93
CA PHE A 57 8.48 13.37 15.12
C PHE A 57 8.63 12.95 16.58
N PHE A 58 7.54 13.03 17.34
CA PHE A 58 7.51 12.73 18.76
C PHE A 58 7.22 11.26 19.02
N ASP A 59 7.87 10.71 20.04
CA ASP A 59 7.59 9.36 20.56
C ASP A 59 7.16 9.47 22.02
N ILE A 60 5.99 8.91 22.37
CA ILE A 60 5.47 8.94 23.74
C ILE A 60 6.01 7.73 24.52
N LYS A 61 6.58 7.99 25.71
CA LYS A 61 7.07 6.95 26.61
C LYS A 61 5.89 6.11 27.12
N LYS A 62 5.91 4.81 26.82
CA LYS A 62 4.94 3.81 27.30
C LYS A 62 3.50 4.28 27.16
N ALA A 63 3.11 4.73 25.97
CA ALA A 63 1.88 5.49 25.71
C ALA A 63 0.62 4.92 26.37
N TYR A 64 0.37 3.61 26.28
CA TYR A 64 -0.81 2.98 26.90
C TYR A 64 -0.71 2.88 28.42
N ASP A 65 0.49 2.66 28.95
CA ASP A 65 0.70 2.43 30.38
C ASP A 65 0.71 3.75 31.18
N THR A 66 0.92 4.89 30.51
CA THR A 66 1.00 6.22 31.12
C THR A 66 -0.29 7.01 31.05
N VAL A 67 -1.33 6.53 30.33
CA VAL A 67 -2.61 7.25 30.22
C VAL A 67 -3.19 7.55 31.60
N TRP A 68 -3.46 8.83 31.84
CA TRP A 68 -4.11 9.28 33.07
C TRP A 68 -5.60 8.95 33.05
N LYS A 69 -6.00 7.91 33.80
CA LYS A 69 -7.38 7.38 33.80
C LYS A 69 -8.42 8.42 34.19
N TYR A 70 -8.12 9.21 35.24
CA TYR A 70 -9.00 10.27 35.69
C TYR A 70 -9.18 11.36 34.63
N GLY A 71 -8.11 11.72 33.91
CA GLY A 71 -8.19 12.68 32.80
C GLY A 71 -9.13 12.21 31.68
N VAL A 72 -9.15 10.91 31.36
CA VAL A 72 -10.11 10.34 30.39
C VAL A 72 -11.54 10.45 30.90
N LEU A 73 -11.79 10.07 32.16
CA LEU A 73 -13.12 10.15 32.76
C LEU A 73 -13.60 11.60 32.85
N GLU A 74 -12.74 12.52 33.27
CA GLU A 74 -13.03 13.95 33.33
C GLU A 74 -13.35 14.51 31.93
N THR A 75 -12.59 14.13 30.91
CA THR A 75 -12.84 14.53 29.52
C THR A 75 -14.22 14.05 29.04
N LEU A 76 -14.58 12.79 29.32
CA LEU A 76 -15.91 12.26 29.01
C LEU A 76 -17.02 13.05 29.74
N HIS A 77 -16.81 13.38 31.01
CA HIS A 77 -17.77 14.19 31.76
C HIS A 77 -17.88 15.61 31.19
N ARG A 78 -16.78 16.21 30.76
CA ARG A 78 -16.74 17.53 30.13
C ARG A 78 -17.46 17.56 28.78
N TRP A 79 -17.43 16.46 28.04
CA TRP A 79 -18.23 16.27 26.81
C TRP A 79 -19.66 15.84 27.07
N GLU A 80 -20.15 16.01 28.30
CA GLU A 80 -21.54 15.75 28.68
C GLU A 80 -21.98 14.28 28.57
N PHE A 81 -21.05 13.33 28.47
CA PHE A 81 -21.39 11.92 28.61
C PHE A 81 -21.86 11.66 30.05
N ARG A 82 -23.08 11.12 30.20
CA ARG A 82 -23.72 10.80 31.49
C ARG A 82 -24.31 9.39 31.47
N GLY A 83 -24.71 8.88 32.64
CA GLY A 83 -25.39 7.59 32.80
C GLY A 83 -24.45 6.38 32.73
N HIS A 84 -24.92 5.28 32.16
CA HIS A 84 -24.23 3.98 32.23
C HIS A 84 -22.90 3.91 31.47
N LEU A 85 -22.68 4.75 30.45
CA LEU A 85 -21.48 4.67 29.61
C LEU A 85 -20.21 5.10 30.39
N PRO A 86 -20.14 6.29 31.02
CA PRO A 86 -19.02 6.65 31.89
C PRO A 86 -18.80 5.66 33.04
N ILE A 87 -19.87 5.17 33.68
CA ILE A 87 -19.79 4.18 34.77
C ILE A 87 -19.16 2.87 34.28
N PHE A 88 -19.54 2.40 33.09
CA PHE A 88 -18.93 1.23 32.49
C PHE A 88 -17.43 1.44 32.23
N ILE A 89 -17.05 2.61 31.72
CA ILE A 89 -15.64 2.95 31.44
C ILE A 89 -14.83 3.06 32.74
N GLU A 90 -15.40 3.66 33.79
CA GLU A 90 -14.80 3.73 35.11
C GLU A 90 -14.53 2.31 35.66
N ASN A 91 -15.56 1.46 35.70
CA ASN A 91 -15.43 0.07 36.12
C ASN A 91 -14.44 -0.73 35.24
N PHE A 92 -14.36 -0.40 33.95
CA PHE A 92 -13.39 -1.01 33.05
C PHE A 92 -11.94 -0.63 33.41
N LEU A 93 -11.70 0.58 33.90
CA LEU A 93 -10.36 1.10 34.23
C LEU A 93 -9.93 0.85 35.69
N LYS A 94 -10.89 0.58 36.57
CA LYS A 94 -10.70 0.39 38.02
C LYS A 94 -10.08 -0.97 38.37
N ASP A 95 -9.31 -1.01 39.47
CA ASP A 95 -8.79 -2.21 40.14
C ASP A 95 -8.09 -3.25 39.23
N ARG A 96 -7.36 -2.77 38.22
CA ARG A 96 -6.64 -3.63 37.28
C ARG A 96 -5.36 -4.18 37.93
N ARG A 97 -5.21 -5.50 37.86
CA ARG A 97 -4.04 -6.23 38.36
C ARG A 97 -3.38 -7.00 37.21
N ILE A 98 -2.06 -6.93 37.13
CA ILE A 98 -1.25 -7.60 36.10
C ILE A 98 -0.38 -8.66 36.77
N GLN A 99 -0.27 -9.81 36.11
CA GLN A 99 0.64 -10.89 36.48
C GLN A 99 1.17 -11.54 35.20
N VAL A 100 2.45 -11.88 35.16
CA VAL A 100 3.10 -12.55 34.03
C VAL A 100 3.20 -14.04 34.33
N ARG A 101 2.77 -14.88 33.37
CA ARG A 101 2.92 -16.34 33.46
C ARG A 101 4.02 -16.82 32.53
N MET A 102 4.99 -17.56 33.06
CA MET A 102 5.98 -18.30 32.27
C MET A 102 5.91 -19.79 32.63
N GLY A 103 5.33 -20.59 31.73
CA GLY A 103 5.05 -22.01 32.00
C GLY A 103 4.04 -22.16 33.13
N GLU A 104 4.47 -22.78 34.24
CA GLU A 104 3.65 -22.93 35.46
C GLU A 104 3.93 -21.84 36.51
N HIS A 105 4.95 -21.00 36.30
CA HIS A 105 5.28 -19.94 37.25
C HIS A 105 4.51 -18.66 36.95
N LEU A 106 4.02 -18.03 38.02
CA LEU A 106 3.36 -16.73 37.99
C LEU A 106 4.25 -15.69 38.70
N SER A 107 4.34 -14.49 38.14
CA SER A 107 5.02 -13.37 38.80
C SER A 107 4.24 -12.87 40.02
N GLN A 108 4.78 -11.89 40.74
CA GLN A 108 3.98 -11.11 41.68
C GLN A 108 2.84 -10.37 40.97
N ILE A 109 1.72 -10.18 41.68
CA ILE A 109 0.59 -9.38 41.21
C ILE A 109 0.95 -7.91 41.40
N VAL A 110 0.85 -7.13 40.32
CA VAL A 110 1.09 -5.67 40.35
C VAL A 110 -0.22 -4.96 40.06
N THR A 111 -0.63 -4.07 40.95
CA THR A 111 -1.79 -3.19 40.71
C THR A 111 -1.36 -2.05 39.78
N GLN A 112 -2.13 -1.83 38.72
CA GLN A 112 -1.84 -0.79 37.74
C GLN A 112 -2.68 0.46 38.05
N GLU A 113 -2.04 1.48 38.63
CA GLU A 113 -2.70 2.75 38.98
C GLU A 113 -3.09 3.57 37.75
N ASN A 114 -2.14 3.84 36.84
CA ASN A 114 -2.35 4.54 35.57
C ASN A 114 -2.24 3.60 34.36
N GLY A 115 -2.80 4.02 33.25
CA GLY A 115 -2.76 3.30 31.99
C GLY A 115 -4.06 2.60 31.63
N ILE A 116 -4.11 2.17 30.37
CA ILE A 116 -5.23 1.49 29.74
C ILE A 116 -4.78 0.11 29.23
N PRO A 117 -5.65 -0.90 29.27
CA PRO A 117 -5.25 -2.27 29.00
C PRO A 117 -4.94 -2.49 27.52
N GLN A 118 -3.74 -2.98 27.23
CA GLN A 118 -3.33 -3.33 25.87
C GLN A 118 -4.12 -4.55 25.37
N GLY A 119 -4.53 -4.53 24.10
CA GLY A 119 -5.31 -5.62 23.48
C GLY A 119 -6.83 -5.48 23.61
N SER A 120 -7.34 -4.51 24.37
CA SER A 120 -8.77 -4.17 24.38
C SER A 120 -9.13 -3.23 23.22
N VAL A 121 -10.30 -3.46 22.62
CA VAL A 121 -10.84 -2.62 21.55
C VAL A 121 -11.25 -1.24 22.08
N LEU A 122 -11.69 -1.17 23.34
CA LEU A 122 -12.12 0.07 23.98
C LEU A 122 -10.92 0.96 24.35
N SER A 123 -9.82 0.36 24.82
CA SER A 123 -8.58 1.08 25.17
C SER A 123 -8.07 1.96 24.05
N VAL A 124 -8.15 1.47 22.82
CA VAL A 124 -7.77 2.20 21.61
C VAL A 124 -8.52 3.54 21.49
N THR A 125 -9.83 3.54 21.72
CA THR A 125 -10.64 4.76 21.67
C THR A 125 -10.39 5.63 22.89
N LEU A 126 -10.22 5.05 24.09
CA LEU A 126 -9.88 5.80 25.29
C LEU A 126 -8.52 6.50 25.17
N PHE A 127 -7.54 5.87 24.51
CA PHE A 127 -6.26 6.50 24.19
C PHE A 127 -6.45 7.72 23.29
N ALA A 128 -7.25 7.58 22.22
CA ALA A 128 -7.55 8.67 21.31
C ALA A 128 -8.21 9.86 22.03
N ILE A 129 -9.07 9.60 23.03
CA ILE A 129 -9.67 10.62 23.89
C ILE A 129 -8.60 11.28 24.77
N ALA A 130 -7.72 10.50 25.39
CA ALA A 130 -6.68 11.01 26.29
C ALA A 130 -5.72 11.98 25.57
N ILE A 131 -5.26 11.62 24.38
CA ILE A 131 -4.35 12.45 23.58
C ILE A 131 -5.07 13.53 22.77
N ASN A 132 -6.40 13.53 22.76
CA ASN A 132 -7.17 14.46 21.97
C ASN A 132 -6.83 15.91 22.32
N ASN A 133 -6.74 16.79 21.33
CA ASN A 133 -6.42 18.22 21.50
C ASN A 133 -5.00 18.53 22.01
N ILE A 134 -4.08 17.55 22.06
CA ILE A 134 -2.68 17.79 22.46
C ILE A 134 -1.98 18.85 21.59
N ALA A 135 -2.42 19.00 20.34
CA ALA A 135 -1.83 19.90 19.36
C ALA A 135 -2.71 21.12 19.06
N ASP A 136 -3.77 21.38 19.84
CA ASP A 136 -4.69 22.50 19.54
C ASP A 136 -4.10 23.86 19.94
N ALA A 137 -3.15 23.88 20.88
CA ALA A 137 -2.52 25.10 21.39
C ALA A 137 -1.29 25.56 20.58
N ILE A 138 -0.84 24.79 19.59
CA ILE A 138 0.32 25.16 18.76
C ILE A 138 -0.06 26.26 17.76
N SER A 139 0.95 26.94 17.21
CA SER A 139 0.78 27.98 16.19
C SER A 139 -0.02 27.49 14.97
N ILE A 140 -0.92 28.33 14.44
CA ILE A 140 -1.73 28.04 13.25
C ILE A 140 -0.88 27.80 11.98
N ASP A 141 0.32 28.36 11.94
CA ASP A 141 1.30 28.17 10.85
C ASP A 141 1.95 26.78 10.91
N THR A 142 1.96 26.17 12.09
CA THR A 142 2.52 24.83 12.31
C THR A 142 1.43 23.79 12.08
N LYS A 143 1.74 22.81 11.23
CA LYS A 143 0.80 21.73 10.89
C LYS A 143 1.06 20.54 11.79
N ALA A 144 0.03 20.09 12.50
CA ALA A 144 0.06 18.87 13.29
C ALA A 144 -0.51 17.67 12.52
N LEU A 145 0.16 16.54 12.65
CA LEU A 145 -0.22 15.25 12.10
C LEU A 145 -0.23 14.26 13.26
N LEU A 146 -1.39 13.69 13.56
CA LEU A 146 -1.55 12.76 14.66
C LEU A 146 -2.16 11.44 14.15
N TYR A 147 -1.48 10.34 14.46
CA TYR A 147 -1.99 9.00 14.26
C TYR A 147 -1.74 8.18 15.52
N VAL A 148 -2.74 8.13 16.40
CA VAL A 148 -2.60 7.46 17.70
C VAL A 148 -1.49 8.10 18.51
N ASP A 149 -0.39 7.40 18.76
CA ASP A 149 0.80 7.80 19.51
C ASP A 149 1.86 8.46 18.63
N ASP A 150 1.79 8.26 17.32
CA ASP A 150 2.66 8.91 16.34
C ASP A 150 2.19 10.37 16.14
N LEU A 151 2.90 11.31 16.76
CA LEU A 151 2.68 12.75 16.63
C LEU A 151 3.82 13.40 15.85
N CYS A 152 3.47 14.21 14.87
CA CYS A 152 4.42 15.00 14.09
C CYS A 152 3.91 16.43 13.96
N ILE A 153 4.81 17.41 14.16
CA ILE A 153 4.53 18.81 13.81
C ILE A 153 5.48 19.25 12.71
N VAL A 154 5.01 20.09 11.80
CA VAL A 154 5.76 20.56 10.64
C VAL A 154 5.58 22.05 10.49
N ARG A 155 6.68 22.78 10.35
CA ARG A 155 6.68 24.21 10.05
C ARG A 155 7.48 24.48 8.78
N THR A 156 7.00 25.40 7.95
CA THR A 156 7.68 25.85 6.74
C THR A 156 8.05 27.32 6.85
N GLY A 157 9.05 27.77 6.08
CA GLY A 157 9.44 29.17 6.05
C GLY A 157 10.69 29.45 5.21
N HIS A 158 10.86 30.70 4.80
CA HIS A 158 12.03 31.14 4.03
C HIS A 158 13.27 31.36 4.91
N ASN A 159 13.09 31.91 6.11
CA ASN A 159 14.17 32.16 7.04
C ASN A 159 14.26 31.01 8.06
N VAL A 160 15.40 30.32 8.09
CA VAL A 160 15.63 29.17 8.96
C VAL A 160 15.56 29.55 10.43
N ASN A 161 16.14 30.70 10.83
CA ASN A 161 16.23 31.07 12.24
C ASN A 161 14.85 31.36 12.83
N SER A 162 14.06 32.23 12.18
CA SER A 162 12.71 32.55 12.68
C SER A 162 11.77 31.34 12.65
N MET A 163 11.91 30.47 11.65
CA MET A 163 11.17 29.21 11.59
C MET A 163 11.52 28.28 12.76
N TYR A 164 12.81 28.15 13.10
CA TYR A 164 13.26 27.31 14.21
C TYR A 164 12.88 27.88 15.58
N GLU A 165 12.92 29.20 15.75
CA GLU A 165 12.44 29.86 16.98
C GLU A 165 10.95 29.60 17.21
N ALA A 166 10.13 29.81 16.20
CA ALA A 166 8.69 29.54 16.29
C ALA A 166 8.40 28.04 16.49
N LEU A 167 9.13 27.16 15.80
CA LEU A 167 9.01 25.71 16.00
C LEU A 167 9.43 25.29 17.42
N GLN A 168 10.44 25.92 18.01
CA GLN A 168 10.85 25.68 19.39
C GLN A 168 9.76 26.08 20.39
N MET A 169 9.07 27.21 20.16
CA MET A 169 7.92 27.61 20.97
C MET A 169 6.81 26.55 20.90
N ASP A 170 6.50 26.05 19.71
CA ASP A 170 5.50 25.00 19.53
C ASP A 170 5.90 23.68 20.23
N ILE A 171 7.17 23.30 20.21
CA ILE A 171 7.70 22.13 20.94
C ILE A 171 7.50 22.30 22.45
N ASN A 172 7.76 23.49 22.99
CA ASN A 172 7.61 23.78 24.41
C ASN A 172 6.14 23.69 24.83
N ILE A 173 5.24 24.33 24.09
CA ILE A 173 3.78 24.26 24.32
C ILE A 173 3.32 22.80 24.29
N LEU A 174 3.76 22.03 23.29
CA LEU A 174 3.38 20.64 23.16
C LEU A 174 3.88 19.78 24.35
N SER A 175 5.09 20.05 24.85
CA SER A 175 5.65 19.35 26.01
C SER A 175 4.85 19.67 27.28
N GLU A 176 4.43 20.91 27.47
CA GLU A 176 3.56 21.31 28.59
C GLU A 176 2.18 20.64 28.48
N GLU A 177 1.55 20.67 27.31
CA GLU A 177 0.26 20.03 27.07
C GLU A 177 0.31 18.51 27.25
N ALA A 178 1.39 17.86 26.83
CA ALA A 178 1.62 16.44 27.09
C ALA A 178 1.67 16.16 28.61
N THR A 179 2.42 16.98 29.36
CA THR A 179 2.58 16.83 30.81
C THR A 179 1.26 17.01 31.55
N LYS A 180 0.45 18.01 31.19
CA LYS A 180 -0.90 18.25 31.75
C LYS A 180 -1.83 17.05 31.55
N ARG A 181 -1.61 16.27 30.48
CA ARG A 181 -2.43 15.10 30.12
C ARG A 181 -1.85 13.78 30.66
N GLY A 182 -0.74 13.83 31.39
CA GLY A 182 -0.05 12.65 31.93
C GLY A 182 0.85 11.92 30.94
N PHE A 183 1.17 12.53 29.79
CA PHE A 183 2.11 11.97 28.82
C PHE A 183 3.52 12.54 29.00
N ALA A 184 4.51 11.72 28.66
CA ALA A 184 5.90 12.14 28.61
C ALA A 184 6.51 11.74 27.26
N PHE A 185 7.15 12.70 26.58
CA PHE A 185 7.88 12.42 25.35
C PHE A 185 9.25 11.80 25.63
N SER A 186 9.72 10.98 24.69
CA SER A 186 11.04 10.35 24.72
C SER A 186 12.05 11.20 23.96
N THR A 187 12.84 12.02 24.67
CA THR A 187 13.88 12.89 24.09
C THR A 187 14.82 12.15 23.12
N ASN A 188 15.26 10.95 23.46
CA ASN A 188 16.14 10.13 22.60
C ASN A 188 15.49 9.55 21.34
N LYS A 189 14.17 9.38 21.35
CA LYS A 189 13.44 8.78 20.21
C LYS A 189 12.74 9.83 19.36
N THR A 190 12.37 10.95 19.96
CA THR A 190 11.91 12.14 19.26
C THR A 190 13.03 12.66 18.37
N LYS A 191 12.73 12.89 17.10
CA LYS A 191 13.71 13.25 16.08
C LYS A 191 13.24 14.42 15.26
N ALA A 192 14.16 15.30 14.90
CA ALA A 192 13.92 16.35 13.92
C ALA A 192 14.38 15.88 12.53
N MET A 193 13.69 16.34 11.49
CA MET A 193 14.11 16.19 10.09
C MET A 193 13.91 17.52 9.38
N HIS A 194 14.98 18.03 8.79
CA HIS A 194 14.94 19.22 7.96
C HIS A 194 14.87 18.82 6.48
N PHE A 195 13.78 19.21 5.83
CA PHE A 195 13.56 19.02 4.42
C PHE A 195 14.00 20.27 3.64
N CYS A 196 14.92 20.09 2.70
CA CYS A 196 15.40 21.17 1.85
C CYS A 196 15.95 20.65 0.51
N ARG A 197 15.66 21.39 -0.57
CA ARG A 197 16.25 21.17 -1.91
C ARG A 197 17.10 22.33 -2.40
N LEU A 198 17.28 23.37 -1.59
CA LEU A 198 18.17 24.49 -1.90
C LEU A 198 19.61 23.99 -1.91
N ARG A 199 20.43 24.55 -2.81
CA ARG A 199 21.83 24.13 -2.99
C ARG A 199 22.78 24.72 -1.96
N LYS A 200 22.37 25.79 -1.27
CA LYS A 200 23.18 26.46 -0.26
C LYS A 200 23.28 25.58 0.98
N THR A 201 24.42 25.63 1.65
CA THR A 201 24.54 25.06 3.00
C THR A 201 23.82 25.99 3.97
N HIS A 202 23.06 25.40 4.88
CA HIS A 202 22.32 26.13 5.89
C HIS A 202 22.70 25.56 7.25
N GLN A 203 23.12 26.43 8.16
CA GLN A 203 23.31 26.03 9.55
C GLN A 203 21.94 25.97 10.21
N LEU A 204 21.63 24.81 10.80
CA LEU A 204 20.36 24.59 11.47
C LEU A 204 20.53 24.90 12.95
N PRO A 205 19.73 25.82 13.53
CA PRO A 205 19.70 26.01 14.97
C PRO A 205 19.34 24.71 15.69
N PRO A 206 19.87 24.46 16.89
CA PRO A 206 19.47 23.29 17.68
C PRO A 206 18.04 23.46 18.18
N LEU A 207 17.26 22.37 18.11
CA LEU A 207 15.97 22.24 18.79
C LEU A 207 16.16 21.45 20.08
N TYR A 208 15.39 21.79 21.11
CA TYR A 208 15.43 21.16 22.42
C TYR A 208 14.05 20.63 22.82
N LEU A 209 14.02 19.52 23.53
CA LEU A 209 12.83 18.99 24.16
C LEU A 209 13.18 18.66 25.62
N GLN A 210 12.50 19.30 26.56
CA GLN A 210 12.75 19.11 28.00
C GLN A 210 14.22 19.37 28.39
N GLY A 211 14.88 20.33 27.73
CA GLY A 211 16.28 20.66 27.94
C GLY A 211 17.28 19.82 27.13
N ASP A 212 16.88 18.66 26.61
CA ASP A 212 17.74 17.81 25.79
C ASP A 212 17.73 18.25 24.32
N LYS A 213 18.90 18.30 23.69
CA LYS A 213 19.02 18.59 22.26
C LYS A 213 18.42 17.45 21.42
N LEU A 214 17.50 17.80 20.52
CA LEU A 214 16.89 16.84 19.61
C LEU A 214 17.88 16.40 18.51
N PRO A 215 17.99 15.09 18.24
CA PRO A 215 18.79 14.59 17.13
C PRO A 215 18.12 14.91 15.79
N THR A 216 18.86 15.56 14.90
CA THR A 216 18.47 15.77 13.50
C THR A 216 18.89 14.56 12.67
N THR A 217 17.98 14.04 11.84
CA THR A 217 18.23 12.85 11.01
C THR A 217 17.95 13.10 9.54
N GLU A 218 18.73 12.45 8.67
CA GLU A 218 18.53 12.54 7.22
C GLU A 218 17.53 11.51 6.68
N ASN A 219 17.34 10.41 7.41
CA ASN A 219 16.43 9.33 7.08
C ASN A 219 15.65 8.89 8.32
N LEU A 220 14.33 8.84 8.21
CA LEU A 220 13.44 8.53 9.32
C LEU A 220 12.24 7.72 8.84
N LYS A 221 11.87 6.69 9.60
CA LYS A 221 10.66 5.93 9.35
C LYS A 221 9.49 6.59 10.08
N PHE A 222 8.45 6.97 9.35
CA PHE A 222 7.19 7.51 9.89
C PHE A 222 6.00 6.78 9.25
N LEU A 223 5.07 6.30 10.07
CA LEU A 223 3.86 5.57 9.62
C LEU A 223 4.13 4.46 8.58
N GLY A 224 5.27 3.78 8.71
CA GLY A 224 5.67 2.68 7.84
C GLY A 224 6.47 3.05 6.59
N LEU A 225 6.57 4.34 6.23
CA LEU A 225 7.38 4.83 5.10
C LEU A 225 8.70 5.43 5.58
N ILE A 226 9.72 5.44 4.73
CA ILE A 226 11.02 6.05 5.04
C ILE A 226 11.10 7.39 4.31
N LEU A 227 11.22 8.46 5.09
CA LEU A 227 11.38 9.83 4.62
C LEU A 227 12.87 10.14 4.47
N ASP A 228 13.21 10.88 3.41
CA ASP A 228 14.53 11.46 3.19
C ASP A 228 14.42 13.00 3.12
N THR A 229 15.50 13.72 3.42
CA THR A 229 15.54 15.21 3.44
C THR A 229 15.08 15.87 2.15
N LYS A 230 15.15 15.16 1.01
CA LYS A 230 14.71 15.65 -0.29
C LYS A 230 13.36 15.09 -0.72
N LEU A 231 12.74 14.24 0.10
CA LEU A 231 11.50 13.51 -0.14
C LEU A 231 11.48 12.86 -1.54
N THR A 232 12.57 12.17 -1.88
CA THR A 232 12.73 11.45 -3.15
C THR A 232 12.15 10.06 -3.12
N TRP A 233 11.90 9.51 -1.92
CA TRP A 233 11.44 8.14 -1.66
C TRP A 233 12.43 7.06 -2.08
N LYS A 234 13.67 7.43 -2.44
CA LYS A 234 14.70 6.49 -2.92
C LYS A 234 14.99 5.42 -1.86
N HIS A 235 15.33 5.84 -0.64
CA HIS A 235 15.66 4.92 0.44
C HIS A 235 14.47 4.01 0.82
N HIS A 236 13.24 4.54 0.78
CA HIS A 236 12.05 3.73 0.98
C HIS A 236 11.91 2.65 -0.09
N ILE A 237 11.98 3.03 -1.38
CA ILE A 237 11.83 2.12 -2.51
C ILE A 237 12.92 1.03 -2.51
N GLU A 238 14.17 1.40 -2.20
CA GLU A 238 15.28 0.46 -2.06
C GLU A 238 15.05 -0.53 -0.91
N ALA A 239 14.59 -0.05 0.25
CA ALA A 239 14.32 -0.87 1.42
C ALA A 239 13.17 -1.87 1.15
N ILE A 240 12.03 -1.41 0.59
CA ILE A 240 10.91 -2.31 0.27
C ILE A 240 11.29 -3.29 -0.82
N SER A 241 12.05 -2.86 -1.84
CA SER A 241 12.51 -3.73 -2.92
C SER A 241 13.40 -4.83 -2.38
N SER A 242 14.35 -4.49 -1.50
CA SER A 242 15.28 -5.44 -0.89
C SER A 242 14.55 -6.43 0.01
N LYS A 243 13.63 -5.94 0.86
CA LYS A 243 12.78 -6.78 1.72
C LYS A 243 11.93 -7.74 0.91
N CYS A 244 11.35 -7.28 -0.20
CA CYS A 244 10.55 -8.13 -1.10
C CYS A 244 11.41 -9.14 -1.86
N LYS A 245 12.62 -8.78 -2.32
CA LYS A 245 13.56 -9.73 -2.94
C LYS A 245 13.95 -10.86 -1.97
N LEU A 246 14.24 -10.53 -0.71
CA LEU A 246 14.51 -11.52 0.34
C LEU A 246 13.30 -12.42 0.59
N THR A 247 12.11 -11.82 0.69
CA THR A 247 10.85 -12.58 0.86
C THR A 247 10.60 -13.51 -0.33
N LEU A 248 10.81 -13.05 -1.56
CA LEU A 248 10.70 -13.88 -2.77
C LEU A 248 11.70 -15.04 -2.79
N ASN A 249 12.93 -14.82 -2.32
CA ASN A 249 13.91 -15.90 -2.21
C ASN A 249 13.45 -16.98 -1.22
N ARG A 250 12.79 -16.61 -0.12
CA ARG A 250 12.17 -17.57 0.81
C ARG A 250 11.01 -18.32 0.17
N ILE A 251 10.12 -17.60 -0.53
CA ILE A 251 8.98 -18.20 -1.26
C ILE A 251 9.47 -19.14 -2.37
N ARG A 252 10.67 -18.95 -2.92
CA ARG A 252 11.24 -19.82 -3.97
C ARG A 252 11.36 -21.28 -3.52
N VAL A 253 11.55 -21.53 -2.23
CA VAL A 253 11.53 -22.90 -1.68
C VAL A 253 10.18 -23.57 -1.92
N LEU A 254 9.08 -22.83 -2.05
CA LEU A 254 7.77 -23.38 -2.35
C LEU A 254 7.50 -23.51 -3.85
N SER A 255 8.37 -22.99 -4.72
CA SER A 255 8.11 -22.85 -6.16
C SER A 255 8.85 -23.85 -7.04
N GLY A 256 9.26 -25.00 -6.49
CA GLY A 256 9.92 -26.07 -7.24
C GLY A 256 9.13 -26.52 -8.48
N HIS A 257 9.83 -26.94 -9.53
CA HIS A 257 9.19 -27.29 -10.80
C HIS A 257 8.36 -28.59 -10.73
N THR A 258 8.79 -29.58 -9.94
CA THR A 258 8.15 -30.90 -9.86
C THR A 258 7.40 -31.13 -8.55
N TRP A 259 7.92 -30.58 -7.46
CA TRP A 259 7.42 -30.76 -6.09
C TRP A 259 6.86 -29.48 -5.46
N GLY A 260 6.96 -28.34 -6.14
CA GLY A 260 6.48 -27.07 -5.62
C GLY A 260 4.96 -26.95 -5.59
N ALA A 261 4.49 -25.94 -4.87
CA ALA A 261 3.09 -25.57 -4.78
C ALA A 261 2.51 -25.18 -6.15
N ASP A 262 1.22 -25.39 -6.32
CA ASP A 262 0.49 -25.01 -7.52
C ASP A 262 0.45 -23.48 -7.70
N LYS A 263 0.14 -23.05 -8.92
CA LYS A 263 0.08 -21.64 -9.33
C LYS A 263 -0.87 -20.80 -8.47
N GLU A 264 -2.03 -21.33 -8.10
CA GLU A 264 -3.05 -20.60 -7.33
C GLU A 264 -2.55 -20.35 -5.90
N THR A 265 -1.99 -21.38 -5.26
CA THR A 265 -1.39 -21.28 -3.93
C THR A 265 -0.23 -20.28 -3.93
N LEU A 266 0.68 -20.35 -4.91
CA LEU A 266 1.78 -19.39 -5.05
C LEU A 266 1.26 -17.95 -5.27
N THR A 267 0.19 -17.78 -6.03
CA THR A 267 -0.44 -16.47 -6.25
C THR A 267 -0.97 -15.88 -4.95
N LYS A 268 -1.64 -16.69 -4.11
CA LYS A 268 -2.12 -16.26 -2.78
C LYS A 268 -0.96 -15.84 -1.89
N VAL A 269 0.11 -16.64 -1.82
CA VAL A 269 1.31 -16.34 -1.02
C VAL A 269 2.00 -15.06 -1.50
N VAL A 270 2.24 -14.91 -2.80
CA VAL A 270 2.86 -13.70 -3.36
C VAL A 270 2.01 -12.46 -3.11
N ASN A 271 0.69 -12.55 -3.27
CA ASN A 271 -0.21 -11.44 -2.99
C ASN A 271 -0.18 -11.04 -1.51
N ALA A 272 -0.19 -12.02 -0.61
CA ALA A 272 -0.18 -11.79 0.83
C ALA A 272 1.15 -11.19 1.35
N PHE A 273 2.29 -11.58 0.79
CA PHE A 273 3.61 -11.21 1.33
C PHE A 273 4.40 -10.20 0.51
N ILE A 274 4.11 -10.06 -0.78
CA ILE A 274 4.80 -9.16 -1.71
C ILE A 274 3.86 -8.03 -2.12
N ARG A 275 2.71 -8.35 -2.73
CA ARG A 275 1.78 -7.32 -3.24
C ARG A 275 1.32 -6.40 -2.13
N SER A 276 0.90 -6.94 -0.99
CA SER A 276 0.51 -6.16 0.20
C SER A 276 1.57 -5.12 0.63
N LYS A 277 2.86 -5.50 0.59
CA LYS A 277 3.97 -4.60 0.94
C LYS A 277 4.23 -3.55 -0.13
N LEU A 278 4.09 -3.92 -1.40
CA LEU A 278 4.24 -3.01 -2.54
C LEU A 278 3.03 -2.08 -2.71
N GLU A 279 1.86 -2.40 -2.17
CA GLU A 279 0.68 -1.51 -2.27
C GLU A 279 0.59 -0.55 -1.07
N TYR A 280 1.18 -0.89 0.08
CA TYR A 280 1.14 -0.03 1.27
C TYR A 280 1.87 1.30 1.02
N GLY A 281 1.14 2.42 1.07
CA GLY A 281 1.67 3.76 0.86
C GLY A 281 1.98 4.12 -0.60
N SER A 282 1.56 3.29 -1.58
CA SER A 282 1.82 3.54 -3.00
C SER A 282 1.23 4.87 -3.48
N VAL A 283 0.11 5.30 -2.90
CA VAL A 283 -0.53 6.61 -3.16
C VAL A 283 0.45 7.78 -2.95
N VAL A 284 1.41 7.63 -2.02
CA VAL A 284 2.36 8.68 -1.67
C VAL A 284 3.68 8.50 -2.43
N TYR A 285 4.36 7.35 -2.24
CA TYR A 285 5.73 7.20 -2.75
C TYR A 285 5.80 7.01 -4.28
N THR A 286 4.70 6.69 -4.97
CA THR A 286 4.71 6.58 -6.45
C THR A 286 4.80 7.95 -7.14
N SER A 287 4.84 9.04 -6.36
CA SER A 287 5.30 10.35 -6.82
C SER A 287 6.81 10.41 -7.08
N ALA A 288 7.57 9.38 -6.71
CA ALA A 288 8.99 9.25 -7.01
C ALA A 288 9.29 9.17 -8.52
N ALA A 289 10.56 9.39 -8.86
CA ALA A 289 11.03 9.31 -10.24
C ALA A 289 10.80 7.91 -10.86
N ARG A 290 10.42 7.86 -12.14
CA ARG A 290 10.14 6.61 -12.87
C ARG A 290 11.33 5.62 -12.83
N SER A 291 12.55 6.12 -12.83
CA SER A 291 13.77 5.29 -12.69
C SER A 291 13.81 4.52 -11.37
N GLN A 292 13.33 5.09 -10.28
CA GLN A 292 13.24 4.42 -8.97
C GLN A 292 12.13 3.36 -8.97
N LEU A 293 10.97 3.68 -9.55
CA LEU A 293 9.83 2.77 -9.63
C LEU A 293 10.12 1.50 -10.46
N LYS A 294 11.06 1.54 -11.40
CA LYS A 294 11.55 0.35 -12.13
C LYS A 294 12.06 -0.76 -11.20
N SER A 295 12.61 -0.41 -10.02
CA SER A 295 13.03 -1.42 -9.04
C SER A 295 11.83 -2.23 -8.51
N ILE A 296 10.71 -1.56 -8.26
CA ILE A 296 9.46 -2.19 -7.82
C ILE A 296 8.89 -3.08 -8.93
N GLU A 297 8.85 -2.58 -10.16
CA GLU A 297 8.44 -3.36 -11.34
C GLU A 297 9.31 -4.62 -11.47
N GLY A 298 10.62 -4.51 -11.31
CA GLY A 298 11.54 -5.66 -11.34
C GLY A 298 11.25 -6.70 -10.25
N VAL A 299 10.83 -6.28 -9.05
CA VAL A 299 10.39 -7.20 -7.99
C VAL A 299 9.09 -7.90 -8.36
N TRP A 300 8.11 -7.14 -8.87
CA TRP A 300 6.83 -7.70 -9.32
C TRP A 300 7.01 -8.72 -10.45
N ASN A 301 7.85 -8.41 -11.44
CA ASN A 301 8.14 -9.29 -12.57
C ASN A 301 8.78 -10.61 -12.09
N LYS A 302 9.72 -10.55 -11.13
CA LYS A 302 10.29 -11.75 -10.50
C LYS A 302 9.23 -12.58 -9.77
N ALA A 303 8.26 -11.93 -9.14
CA ALA A 303 7.15 -12.61 -8.49
C ALA A 303 6.25 -13.33 -9.51
N MET A 304 5.93 -12.69 -10.64
CA MET A 304 5.13 -13.29 -11.72
C MET A 304 5.83 -14.48 -12.36
N LEU A 305 7.15 -14.40 -12.57
CA LEU A 305 7.99 -15.52 -13.02
C LEU A 305 7.97 -16.69 -12.03
N LEU A 306 8.06 -16.41 -10.73
CA LEU A 306 8.04 -17.44 -9.69
C LEU A 306 6.71 -18.20 -9.68
N ILE A 307 5.59 -17.47 -9.77
CA ILE A 307 4.25 -18.07 -9.82
C ILE A 307 4.11 -18.98 -11.05
N THR A 308 4.50 -18.47 -12.22
CA THR A 308 4.30 -19.15 -13.52
C THR A 308 5.30 -20.28 -13.80
N GLY A 309 6.50 -20.22 -13.23
CA GLY A 309 7.62 -21.09 -13.62
C GLY A 309 8.12 -20.86 -15.06
N ALA A 310 7.77 -19.70 -15.63
CA ALA A 310 8.20 -19.26 -16.94
C ALA A 310 9.70 -18.88 -16.96
N TYR A 311 10.27 -18.76 -18.16
CA TYR A 311 11.67 -18.38 -18.31
C TYR A 311 11.89 -16.89 -18.02
N ARG A 312 13.11 -16.53 -17.61
CA ARG A 312 13.46 -15.13 -17.29
C ARG A 312 13.25 -14.17 -18.47
N THR A 313 13.32 -14.68 -19.69
CA THR A 313 13.13 -13.93 -20.94
C THR A 313 11.67 -13.85 -21.40
N SER A 314 10.73 -14.43 -20.65
CA SER A 314 9.30 -14.37 -21.00
C SER A 314 8.74 -12.95 -20.97
N PRO A 315 7.83 -12.58 -21.89
CA PRO A 315 7.30 -11.22 -21.95
C PRO A 315 6.48 -10.90 -20.71
N ILE A 316 6.78 -9.77 -20.06
CA ILE A 316 6.18 -9.38 -18.77
C ILE A 316 4.66 -9.24 -18.87
N ASP A 317 4.16 -8.66 -19.96
CA ASP A 317 2.73 -8.48 -20.19
C ASP A 317 2.02 -9.84 -20.28
N SER A 318 2.62 -10.81 -20.96
CA SER A 318 2.11 -12.19 -21.00
C SER A 318 2.10 -12.85 -19.63
N LEU A 319 3.10 -12.59 -18.77
CA LEU A 319 3.12 -13.09 -17.39
C LEU A 319 1.99 -12.50 -16.54
N ASN A 320 1.68 -11.21 -16.71
CA ASN A 320 0.58 -10.54 -16.01
C ASN A 320 -0.78 -11.12 -16.46
N VAL A 321 -1.01 -11.24 -17.77
CA VAL A 321 -2.21 -11.88 -18.34
C VAL A 321 -2.35 -13.32 -17.86
N GLU A 322 -1.25 -14.07 -17.87
CA GLU A 322 -1.24 -15.46 -17.46
C GLU A 322 -1.63 -15.63 -15.98
N ASN A 323 -1.25 -14.69 -15.11
CA ASN A 323 -1.64 -14.68 -13.69
C ASN A 323 -2.96 -13.99 -13.39
N ASN A 324 -3.71 -13.56 -14.42
CA ASN A 324 -4.92 -12.74 -14.25
C ASN A 324 -4.67 -11.52 -13.36
N SER A 325 -3.53 -10.84 -13.58
CA SER A 325 -3.12 -9.67 -12.81
C SER A 325 -2.93 -8.48 -13.73
N LEU A 326 -3.25 -7.29 -13.21
CA LEU A 326 -2.79 -6.03 -13.78
C LEU A 326 -1.25 -5.94 -13.63
N PRO A 327 -0.56 -5.31 -14.58
CA PRO A 327 0.78 -4.78 -14.34
C PRO A 327 0.79 -3.87 -13.11
N ILE A 328 1.89 -3.89 -12.35
CA ILE A 328 1.96 -3.18 -11.07
C ILE A 328 1.73 -1.67 -11.20
N TYR A 329 2.13 -1.05 -12.32
CA TYR A 329 1.90 0.38 -12.55
C TYR A 329 0.43 0.72 -12.76
N LEU A 330 -0.34 -0.12 -13.47
CA LEU A 330 -1.80 0.02 -13.58
C LEU A 330 -2.47 -0.26 -12.24
N ARG A 331 -1.97 -1.25 -11.51
CA ARG A 331 -2.48 -1.57 -10.18
C ARG A 331 -2.32 -0.42 -9.18
N PHE A 332 -1.20 0.31 -9.22
CA PHE A 332 -1.02 1.51 -8.38
C PHE A 332 -2.00 2.61 -8.75
N LYS A 333 -2.16 2.93 -10.04
CA LYS A 333 -3.19 3.89 -10.49
C LYS A 333 -4.60 3.47 -10.06
N GLN A 334 -4.93 2.18 -10.13
CA GLN A 334 -6.19 1.65 -9.63
C GLN A 334 -6.34 1.91 -8.13
N GLN A 335 -5.28 1.66 -7.35
CA GLN A 335 -5.28 1.87 -5.90
C GLN A 335 -5.40 3.35 -5.53
N HIS A 336 -4.81 4.24 -6.33
CA HIS A 336 -4.93 5.70 -6.17
C HIS A 336 -6.38 6.16 -6.32
N LEU A 337 -7.05 5.78 -7.40
CA LEU A 337 -8.45 6.16 -7.62
C LEU A 337 -9.39 5.53 -6.57
N ARG A 338 -9.12 4.29 -6.14
CA ARG A 338 -9.87 3.67 -5.04
C ARG A 338 -9.69 4.41 -3.72
N TYR A 339 -8.52 4.96 -3.47
CA TYR A 339 -8.26 5.83 -2.32
C TYR A 339 -9.02 7.16 -2.47
N ALA A 340 -8.93 7.80 -3.63
CA ALA A 340 -9.66 9.04 -3.93
C ALA A 340 -11.17 8.90 -3.73
N VAL A 341 -11.80 7.84 -4.26
CA VAL A 341 -13.23 7.56 -4.07
C VAL A 341 -13.63 7.51 -2.60
N LYS A 342 -12.83 6.84 -1.77
CA LYS A 342 -13.13 6.73 -0.33
C LYS A 342 -13.01 8.08 0.39
N LEU A 343 -12.04 8.90 0.00
CA LEU A 343 -11.80 10.20 0.59
C LEU A 343 -12.85 11.22 0.13
N LEU A 344 -13.18 11.26 -1.15
CA LEU A 344 -14.23 12.11 -1.72
C LEU A 344 -15.64 11.75 -1.20
N ALA A 345 -15.85 10.51 -0.77
CA ALA A 345 -17.08 10.13 -0.08
C ALA A 345 -17.26 10.81 1.29
N GLN A 346 -16.22 11.43 1.85
CA GLN A 346 -16.18 12.03 3.18
C GLN A 346 -15.85 13.55 3.13
N PRO A 347 -16.84 14.44 2.97
CA PRO A 347 -16.62 15.89 2.91
C PRO A 347 -15.99 16.47 4.18
N SER A 348 -16.25 15.86 5.34
CA SER A 348 -15.66 16.26 6.62
C SER A 348 -14.18 15.88 6.78
N HIS A 349 -13.61 15.14 5.83
CA HIS A 349 -12.21 14.71 5.90
C HIS A 349 -11.28 15.90 5.68
N PHE A 350 -10.23 16.05 6.51
CA PHE A 350 -9.28 17.17 6.44
C PHE A 350 -8.47 17.30 5.13
N LEU A 351 -8.57 16.31 4.23
CA LEU A 351 -7.91 16.29 2.93
C LEU A 351 -8.89 16.48 1.78
N PHE A 352 -10.19 16.53 2.06
CA PHE A 352 -11.23 16.61 1.04
C PHE A 352 -11.00 17.80 0.11
N GLU A 353 -10.88 19.00 0.69
CA GLU A 353 -10.60 20.22 -0.07
C GLU A 353 -9.23 20.20 -0.74
N VAL A 354 -8.21 19.65 -0.08
CA VAL A 354 -6.85 19.57 -0.63
C VAL A 354 -6.80 18.66 -1.86
N ILE A 355 -7.60 17.60 -1.90
CA ILE A 355 -7.73 16.73 -3.09
C ILE A 355 -8.61 17.34 -4.17
N LYS A 356 -9.72 17.99 -3.82
CA LYS A 356 -10.66 18.58 -4.79
C LYS A 356 -10.01 19.77 -5.50
N ASN A 357 -9.41 20.65 -4.71
CA ASN A 357 -8.83 21.92 -5.13
C ASN A 357 -7.39 22.06 -4.61
N PRO A 358 -6.45 21.20 -5.04
CA PRO A 358 -5.06 21.37 -4.64
C PRO A 358 -4.54 22.70 -5.17
N ILE A 359 -3.72 23.40 -4.37
CA ILE A 359 -3.01 24.59 -4.85
C ILE A 359 -2.12 24.18 -6.03
N LEU A 360 -2.52 24.57 -7.23
CA LEU A 360 -1.77 24.37 -8.46
C LEU A 360 -0.77 25.50 -8.61
N HIS A 361 0.47 25.27 -8.19
CA HIS A 361 1.54 26.20 -8.48
C HIS A 361 1.77 26.22 -10.00
N PRO A 362 1.90 27.38 -10.68
CA PRO A 362 2.09 27.44 -12.14
C PRO A 362 3.23 26.55 -12.64
N ARG A 363 4.32 26.48 -11.88
CA ARG A 363 5.45 25.55 -12.14
C ARG A 363 5.05 24.08 -12.31
N TYR A 364 3.94 23.60 -11.73
CA TYR A 364 3.47 22.22 -11.91
C TYR A 364 2.94 21.94 -13.32
N GLU A 365 2.46 22.95 -14.04
CA GLU A 365 1.99 22.82 -15.43
C GLU A 365 3.18 22.75 -16.41
N TRP A 366 4.21 23.55 -16.15
CA TRP A 366 5.39 23.68 -17.03
C TRP A 366 6.52 22.69 -16.72
N GLN A 367 6.56 22.13 -15.52
CA GLN A 367 7.64 21.23 -15.09
C GLN A 367 7.16 19.78 -14.90
N GLN A 368 7.72 18.86 -15.68
CA GLN A 368 7.71 17.41 -15.37
C GLN A 368 8.71 17.07 -14.24
N THR A 369 8.83 17.89 -13.20
CA THR A 369 9.88 17.75 -12.18
C THR A 369 9.48 16.84 -11.02
N ARG A 370 10.49 16.33 -10.30
CA ARG A 370 10.42 15.41 -9.13
C ARG A 370 9.77 16.03 -7.88
N THR A 371 8.99 17.09 -8.04
CA THR A 371 8.55 18.00 -6.97
C THR A 371 7.04 18.08 -6.89
N ILE A 372 6.30 17.46 -7.82
CA ILE A 372 4.84 17.46 -7.79
C ILE A 372 4.38 16.68 -6.54
N PRO A 373 3.57 17.29 -5.66
CA PRO A 373 2.94 16.61 -4.55
C PRO A 373 2.12 15.40 -5.02
N ALA A 374 2.16 14.32 -4.24
CA ALA A 374 1.39 13.11 -4.54
C ALA A 374 -0.12 13.42 -4.63
N ILE A 375 -0.62 14.36 -3.82
CA ILE A 375 -2.02 14.80 -3.85
C ILE A 375 -2.39 15.54 -5.14
N VAL A 376 -1.46 16.33 -5.70
CA VAL A 376 -1.64 17.03 -6.99
C VAL A 376 -1.66 16.01 -8.13
N LYS A 377 -0.75 15.02 -8.08
CA LYS A 377 -0.75 13.90 -9.05
C LYS A 377 -2.05 13.10 -8.96
N LEU A 378 -2.54 12.84 -7.76
CA LEU A 378 -3.81 12.16 -7.53
C LEU A 378 -4.99 12.95 -8.10
N ASN A 379 -5.05 14.26 -7.87
CA ASN A 379 -6.07 15.14 -8.48
C ASN A 379 -6.04 15.08 -10.01
N LYS A 380 -4.85 15.10 -10.61
CA LYS A 380 -4.73 14.90 -12.06
C LYS A 380 -5.25 13.54 -12.51
N GLU A 381 -4.92 12.45 -11.80
CA GLU A 381 -5.44 11.11 -12.12
C GLU A 381 -6.97 11.03 -11.99
N ILE A 382 -7.57 11.76 -11.05
CA ILE A 382 -9.03 11.88 -10.87
C ILE A 382 -9.64 12.58 -12.10
N ARG A 383 -9.13 13.75 -12.47
CA ARG A 383 -9.59 14.51 -13.66
C ARG A 383 -9.43 13.71 -14.95
N ASP A 384 -8.27 13.08 -15.15
CA ASP A 384 -7.99 12.23 -16.31
C ASP A 384 -8.93 11.01 -16.38
N TYR A 385 -9.51 10.58 -15.26
CA TYR A 385 -10.48 9.49 -15.22
C TYR A 385 -11.91 9.94 -15.55
N GLY A 386 -12.27 11.20 -15.30
CA GLY A 386 -13.52 11.86 -15.71
C GLY A 386 -14.81 11.36 -15.03
N LYS A 387 -14.83 10.13 -14.50
CA LYS A 387 -15.98 9.53 -13.81
C LYS A 387 -16.08 9.89 -12.32
N LEU A 388 -15.16 10.69 -11.82
CA LEU A 388 -15.11 11.13 -10.41
C LEU A 388 -15.33 12.64 -10.27
N ASP A 389 -15.68 13.32 -11.36
CA ASP A 389 -15.94 14.75 -11.38
C ASP A 389 -17.38 15.06 -10.96
N GLY A 390 -17.62 16.25 -10.41
CA GLY A 390 -18.95 16.78 -10.10
C GLY A 390 -19.55 16.36 -8.75
N ASN A 391 -20.87 16.52 -8.66
CA ASN A 391 -21.72 16.39 -7.46
C ASN A 391 -22.12 14.93 -7.17
N LEU A 392 -21.27 13.94 -7.52
CA LEU A 392 -21.56 12.50 -7.40
C LEU A 392 -21.96 12.05 -5.98
N TRP A 393 -21.50 12.80 -4.97
CA TRP A 393 -21.82 12.57 -3.56
C TRP A 393 -22.79 13.60 -2.97
N GLU A 394 -23.42 14.44 -3.79
CA GLU A 394 -24.18 15.63 -3.39
C GLU A 394 -25.66 15.58 -3.86
N GLU A 395 -26.29 14.40 -3.94
CA GLU A 395 -27.75 14.33 -4.11
C GLU A 395 -28.48 14.49 -2.77
N GLU A 396 -29.45 15.41 -2.74
CA GLU A 396 -30.31 15.69 -1.59
C GLU A 396 -31.60 14.85 -1.64
N THR A 397 -31.49 13.52 -1.75
CA THR A 397 -32.65 12.64 -1.60
C THR A 397 -32.59 11.89 -0.26
N PRO A 398 -33.74 11.68 0.43
CA PRO A 398 -33.78 10.88 1.66
C PRO A 398 -33.26 9.44 1.50
N GLU A 399 -33.21 8.94 0.26
CA GLU A 399 -32.74 7.61 -0.12
C GLU A 399 -31.23 7.57 -0.48
N PHE A 400 -30.56 8.72 -0.49
CA PHE A 400 -29.17 8.84 -0.93
C PHE A 400 -28.20 8.21 0.08
N ASP A 401 -27.63 7.08 -0.30
CA ASP A 401 -26.60 6.40 0.47
C ASP A 401 -25.22 6.56 -0.18
N ARG A 402 -24.42 7.47 0.37
CA ARG A 402 -23.01 7.69 -0.03
C ARG A 402 -22.20 6.38 -0.07
N LYS A 403 -22.51 5.40 0.78
CA LYS A 403 -21.84 4.11 0.80
C LYS A 403 -22.17 3.29 -0.45
N LYS A 404 -23.43 3.28 -0.90
CA LYS A 404 -23.83 2.59 -2.15
C LYS A 404 -23.11 3.19 -3.37
N VAL A 405 -23.06 4.52 -3.46
CA VAL A 405 -22.31 5.22 -4.52
C VAL A 405 -20.83 4.86 -4.49
N THR A 406 -20.22 4.89 -3.30
CA THR A 406 -18.82 4.49 -3.10
C THR A 406 -18.58 3.05 -3.55
N ASP A 407 -19.42 2.10 -3.14
CA ASP A 407 -19.30 0.69 -3.51
C ASP A 407 -19.51 0.46 -5.02
N PHE A 408 -20.40 1.23 -5.65
CA PHE A 408 -20.59 1.24 -7.10
C PHE A 408 -19.35 1.73 -7.84
N LEU A 409 -18.84 2.92 -7.50
CA LEU A 409 -17.63 3.49 -8.12
C LEU A 409 -16.41 2.58 -7.93
N LEU A 410 -16.25 1.96 -6.76
CA LEU A 410 -15.16 1.00 -6.51
C LEU A 410 -15.25 -0.24 -7.42
N LYS A 411 -16.46 -0.68 -7.79
CA LYS A 411 -16.67 -1.78 -8.75
C LYS A 411 -16.38 -1.32 -10.17
N GLU A 412 -16.84 -0.14 -10.56
CA GLU A 412 -16.58 0.44 -11.89
C GLU A 412 -15.09 0.67 -12.14
N ILE A 413 -14.35 1.22 -11.17
CA ILE A 413 -12.89 1.34 -11.25
C ILE A 413 -12.23 -0.04 -11.46
N ASN A 414 -12.75 -1.11 -10.87
CA ASN A 414 -12.17 -2.43 -11.10
C ASN A 414 -12.37 -2.89 -12.54
N LYS A 415 -13.56 -2.68 -13.12
CA LYS A 415 -13.88 -3.01 -14.51
C LYS A 415 -13.07 -2.16 -15.49
N ASP A 416 -13.05 -0.84 -15.30
CA ASP A 416 -12.37 0.09 -16.19
C ASP A 416 -10.86 -0.18 -16.28
N PHE A 417 -10.22 -0.65 -15.20
CA PHE A 417 -8.81 -1.02 -15.25
C PHE A 417 -8.56 -2.36 -15.96
N VAL A 418 -9.54 -3.25 -16.01
CA VAL A 418 -9.49 -4.43 -16.88
C VAL A 418 -9.59 -3.99 -18.35
N VAL A 419 -10.47 -3.05 -18.67
CA VAL A 419 -10.60 -2.47 -20.02
C VAL A 419 -9.31 -1.74 -20.44
N LYS A 420 -8.76 -0.87 -19.59
CA LYS A 420 -7.47 -0.21 -19.83
C LYS A 420 -6.34 -1.23 -20.02
N TRP A 421 -6.38 -2.35 -19.30
CA TRP A 421 -5.40 -3.41 -19.49
C TRP A 421 -5.63 -4.18 -20.80
N GLN A 422 -6.88 -4.39 -21.21
CA GLN A 422 -7.25 -4.96 -22.50
C GLN A 422 -6.74 -4.09 -23.65
N GLU A 423 -6.88 -2.77 -23.59
CA GLU A 423 -6.36 -1.84 -24.59
C GLU A 423 -4.85 -2.00 -24.77
N VAL A 424 -4.09 -2.01 -23.66
CA VAL A 424 -2.65 -2.24 -23.71
C VAL A 424 -2.34 -3.63 -24.26
N TRP A 425 -3.09 -4.66 -23.85
CA TRP A 425 -2.89 -6.03 -24.31
C TRP A 425 -3.13 -6.22 -25.80
N SER A 426 -4.15 -5.57 -26.35
CA SER A 426 -4.49 -5.62 -27.78
C SER A 426 -3.33 -5.16 -28.67
N THR A 427 -2.49 -4.23 -28.19
CA THR A 427 -1.29 -3.72 -28.91
C THR A 427 -0.09 -4.67 -28.90
N LYS A 428 -0.13 -5.77 -28.12
CA LYS A 428 1.06 -6.61 -27.90
C LYS A 428 1.18 -7.73 -28.92
N GLU A 429 2.29 -7.77 -29.64
CA GLU A 429 2.62 -8.87 -30.54
C GLU A 429 3.24 -10.04 -29.77
N THR A 430 2.41 -10.80 -29.03
CA THR A 430 2.85 -11.99 -28.29
C THR A 430 2.03 -13.23 -28.65
N HIS A 431 2.66 -14.41 -28.59
CA HIS A 431 1.99 -15.68 -28.82
C HIS A 431 0.76 -15.88 -27.93
N LEU A 432 0.85 -15.49 -26.65
CA LEU A 432 -0.28 -15.58 -25.73
C LEU A 432 -1.48 -14.72 -26.16
N ARG A 433 -1.27 -13.58 -26.83
CA ARG A 433 -2.38 -12.74 -27.33
C ARG A 433 -3.19 -13.46 -28.41
N VAL A 434 -2.54 -14.25 -29.26
CA VAL A 434 -3.22 -15.06 -30.28
C VAL A 434 -4.14 -16.11 -29.63
N ILE A 435 -3.68 -16.72 -28.53
CA ILE A 435 -4.46 -17.72 -27.79
C ILE A 435 -5.56 -17.07 -26.93
N HIS A 436 -5.26 -15.91 -26.37
CA HIS A 436 -6.08 -15.23 -25.37
C HIS A 436 -6.18 -13.73 -25.68
N PRO A 437 -6.92 -13.37 -26.75
CA PRO A 437 -7.02 -11.98 -27.19
C PRO A 437 -7.88 -11.13 -26.23
N GLN A 438 -8.88 -11.73 -25.59
CA GLN A 438 -9.79 -11.06 -24.66
C GLN A 438 -9.46 -11.43 -23.22
N LEU A 439 -9.38 -10.42 -22.35
CA LEU A 439 -9.07 -10.54 -20.93
C LEU A 439 -10.32 -10.60 -20.05
N GLU A 440 -11.47 -10.20 -20.58
CA GLU A 440 -12.74 -10.23 -19.85
C GLU A 440 -13.27 -11.66 -19.68
N GLY A 441 -13.91 -11.90 -18.52
CA GLY A 441 -14.54 -13.19 -18.21
C GLY A 441 -13.91 -13.94 -17.02
N LYS A 442 -14.68 -14.86 -16.43
CA LYS A 442 -14.18 -15.73 -15.35
C LYS A 442 -13.28 -16.81 -15.93
N ARG A 443 -11.97 -16.55 -15.95
CA ARG A 443 -10.98 -17.60 -16.28
C ARG A 443 -10.88 -18.60 -15.13
N CYS A 444 -10.96 -19.89 -15.44
CA CYS A 444 -10.68 -20.93 -14.45
C CYS A 444 -9.18 -20.90 -14.09
N THR A 445 -8.88 -20.41 -12.90
CA THR A 445 -7.52 -20.35 -12.34
C THR A 445 -7.11 -21.64 -11.64
N LYS A 446 -8.08 -22.53 -11.36
CA LYS A 446 -7.86 -23.79 -10.66
C LYS A 446 -7.59 -24.89 -11.69
N TRP A 447 -6.32 -25.17 -11.93
CA TRP A 447 -5.93 -26.21 -12.87
C TRP A 447 -5.81 -27.53 -12.12
N GLN A 448 -6.62 -28.51 -12.50
CA GLN A 448 -6.60 -29.86 -11.91
C GLN A 448 -5.44 -30.72 -12.47
N ILE A 449 -4.24 -30.14 -12.53
CA ILE A 449 -3.03 -30.79 -13.03
C ILE A 449 -1.85 -30.48 -12.09
N LYS A 450 -0.85 -31.37 -12.08
CA LYS A 450 0.34 -31.26 -11.21
C LYS A 450 1.17 -30.04 -11.59
N ARG A 451 1.96 -29.50 -10.65
CA ARG A 451 2.80 -28.30 -10.85
C ARG A 451 3.66 -28.36 -12.12
N LYS A 452 4.31 -29.49 -12.39
CA LYS A 452 5.12 -29.69 -13.60
C LYS A 452 4.29 -29.47 -14.88
N ASP A 453 3.09 -30.01 -14.91
CA ASP A 453 2.15 -29.87 -16.03
C ASP A 453 1.64 -28.43 -16.14
N GLN A 454 1.35 -27.77 -15.01
CA GLN A 454 0.99 -26.35 -15.00
C GLN A 454 2.08 -25.49 -15.65
N ILE A 455 3.34 -25.73 -15.29
CA ILE A 455 4.46 -24.98 -15.88
C ILE A 455 4.57 -25.24 -17.38
N ALA A 456 4.44 -26.50 -17.82
CA ALA A 456 4.50 -26.85 -19.23
C ALA A 456 3.38 -26.15 -20.03
N ILE A 457 2.14 -26.18 -19.53
CA ILE A 457 1.01 -25.48 -20.14
C ILE A 457 1.23 -23.96 -20.16
N THR A 458 1.70 -23.36 -19.06
CA THR A 458 2.00 -21.93 -19.02
C THR A 458 3.07 -21.54 -20.05
N ARG A 459 4.13 -22.33 -20.21
CA ARG A 459 5.18 -22.08 -21.20
C ARG A 459 4.69 -22.21 -22.63
N LEU A 460 3.87 -23.23 -22.90
CA LEU A 460 3.17 -23.37 -24.18
C LEU A 460 2.30 -22.16 -24.49
N ARG A 461 1.47 -21.74 -23.54
CA ARG A 461 0.61 -20.56 -23.65
C ARG A 461 1.41 -19.30 -23.95
N ILE A 462 2.51 -19.07 -23.24
CA ILE A 462 3.41 -17.93 -23.47
C ILE A 462 4.17 -18.06 -24.81
N GLY A 463 4.35 -19.28 -25.32
CA GLY A 463 5.16 -19.57 -26.51
C GLY A 463 6.66 -19.69 -26.22
N HIS A 464 7.06 -19.57 -24.95
CA HIS A 464 8.45 -19.62 -24.50
C HIS A 464 8.74 -20.97 -23.86
N THR A 465 9.16 -21.92 -24.69
CA THR A 465 9.55 -23.28 -24.30
C THR A 465 11.04 -23.50 -24.55
N ARG A 466 11.64 -24.56 -23.99
CA ARG A 466 13.04 -24.89 -24.32
C ARG A 466 13.19 -25.21 -25.81
N LEU A 467 12.19 -25.83 -26.44
CA LEU A 467 12.18 -26.12 -27.87
C LEU A 467 12.31 -24.86 -28.72
N THR A 468 11.39 -23.91 -28.49
CA THR A 468 11.26 -22.71 -29.33
C THR A 468 12.35 -21.67 -29.03
N HIS A 469 12.84 -21.61 -27.80
CA HIS A 469 13.76 -20.56 -27.34
C HIS A 469 15.15 -21.06 -26.91
N SER A 470 15.48 -22.35 -27.10
CA SER A 470 16.85 -22.85 -26.79
C SER A 470 17.95 -22.12 -27.55
N HIS A 471 17.66 -21.57 -28.72
CA HIS A 471 18.60 -20.75 -29.47
C HIS A 471 18.96 -19.45 -28.75
N LEU A 472 17.96 -18.76 -28.20
CA LEU A 472 18.14 -17.55 -27.37
C LEU A 472 18.66 -17.85 -25.97
N LEU A 473 18.26 -18.99 -25.38
CA LEU A 473 18.59 -19.35 -24.00
C LEU A 473 19.97 -20.01 -23.86
N LEU A 474 20.42 -20.73 -24.90
CA LEU A 474 21.63 -21.57 -24.86
C LEU A 474 22.57 -21.37 -26.06
N GLY A 475 22.30 -20.38 -26.95
CA GLY A 475 23.12 -20.11 -28.14
C GLY A 475 23.04 -21.19 -29.23
N LYS A 476 22.04 -22.07 -29.18
CA LYS A 476 21.88 -23.19 -30.13
C LYS A 476 21.25 -22.72 -31.45
N ARG A 477 21.26 -23.56 -32.49
CA ARG A 477 20.46 -23.32 -33.71
C ARG A 477 18.97 -23.59 -33.43
N ASN A 478 18.09 -22.97 -34.22
CA ASN A 478 16.66 -23.27 -34.19
C ASN A 478 16.41 -24.75 -34.43
N LYS A 479 15.64 -25.38 -33.53
CA LYS A 479 15.27 -26.79 -33.70
C LYS A 479 14.31 -26.91 -34.87
N LYS A 480 14.58 -27.90 -35.73
CA LYS A 480 13.66 -28.32 -36.79
C LYS A 480 12.79 -29.47 -36.29
N CYS A 481 11.57 -29.56 -36.80
CA CYS A 481 10.67 -30.66 -36.55
C CYS A 481 11.29 -31.94 -37.11
N ALA A 482 11.47 -32.96 -36.25
CA ALA A 482 12.02 -34.25 -36.67
C ALA A 482 11.13 -34.93 -37.73
N GLN A 483 9.85 -34.60 -37.73
CA GLN A 483 8.88 -35.20 -38.64
C GLN A 483 8.90 -34.52 -40.01
N CYS A 484 8.75 -33.20 -40.11
CA CYS A 484 8.61 -32.50 -41.40
C CYS A 484 9.78 -31.59 -41.80
N GLY A 485 10.74 -31.34 -40.92
CA GLY A 485 11.92 -30.51 -41.21
C GLY A 485 11.73 -28.99 -41.09
N GLU A 486 10.52 -28.50 -40.83
CA GLU A 486 10.24 -27.07 -40.60
C GLU A 486 10.75 -26.57 -39.24
N THR A 487 10.87 -25.26 -39.07
CA THR A 487 11.24 -24.65 -37.78
C THR A 487 10.18 -24.93 -36.72
N LEU A 488 10.59 -25.47 -35.59
CA LEU A 488 9.68 -25.93 -34.56
C LEU A 488 9.18 -24.76 -33.70
N THR A 489 7.88 -24.45 -33.83
CA THR A 489 7.16 -23.46 -33.03
C THR A 489 5.99 -24.11 -32.28
N VAL A 490 5.44 -23.42 -31.27
CA VAL A 490 4.24 -23.94 -30.58
C VAL A 490 3.06 -24.02 -31.56
N GLN A 491 2.91 -23.03 -32.44
CA GLN A 491 1.92 -23.04 -33.53
C GLN A 491 2.10 -24.28 -34.41
N HIS A 492 3.33 -24.57 -34.84
CA HIS A 492 3.63 -25.71 -35.68
C HIS A 492 3.27 -27.05 -35.02
N ILE A 493 3.60 -27.22 -33.74
CA ILE A 493 3.28 -28.44 -32.97
C ILE A 493 1.76 -28.60 -32.79
N MET A 494 1.06 -27.50 -32.55
CA MET A 494 -0.35 -27.53 -32.12
C MET A 494 -1.34 -27.46 -33.28
N ASN A 495 -0.95 -26.94 -34.46
CA ASN A 495 -1.82 -26.76 -35.62
C ASN A 495 -1.17 -27.18 -36.95
N ASP A 496 0.04 -26.70 -37.26
CA ASP A 496 0.49 -26.68 -38.68
C ASP A 496 1.12 -28.00 -39.16
N CYS A 497 1.74 -28.79 -38.28
CA CYS A 497 2.52 -29.95 -38.71
C CYS A 497 1.62 -31.09 -39.23
N ILE A 498 1.58 -31.32 -40.54
CA ILE A 498 0.77 -32.39 -41.17
C ILE A 498 1.08 -33.77 -40.58
N LYS A 499 2.35 -34.06 -40.27
CA LYS A 499 2.73 -35.38 -39.74
C LYS A 499 2.34 -35.62 -38.28
N LEU A 500 1.89 -34.58 -37.56
CA LEU A 500 1.35 -34.71 -36.20
C LEU A 500 -0.19 -34.73 -36.19
N ASP A 501 -0.83 -34.70 -37.36
CA ASP A 501 -2.28 -34.51 -37.48
C ASP A 501 -3.09 -35.66 -36.88
N THR A 502 -2.65 -36.91 -37.11
CA THR A 502 -3.26 -38.11 -36.53
C THR A 502 -3.28 -38.05 -34.99
N TYR A 503 -2.17 -37.61 -34.38
CA TYR A 503 -2.06 -37.45 -32.93
C TYR A 503 -2.92 -36.29 -32.41
N ARG A 504 -3.01 -35.17 -33.15
CA ARG A 504 -3.88 -34.05 -32.77
C ARG A 504 -5.35 -34.45 -32.81
N HIS A 505 -5.79 -35.17 -33.85
CA HIS A 505 -7.15 -35.67 -33.95
C HIS A 505 -7.50 -36.62 -32.81
N LYS A 506 -6.58 -37.54 -32.45
CA LYS A 506 -6.77 -38.48 -31.32
C LYS A 506 -7.10 -37.79 -30.00
N TYR A 507 -6.47 -36.64 -29.71
CA TYR A 507 -6.64 -35.91 -28.44
C TYR A 507 -7.50 -34.64 -28.58
N ASN A 508 -8.05 -34.36 -29.76
CA ASN A 508 -8.74 -33.13 -30.11
C ASN A 508 -7.92 -31.86 -29.77
N ILE A 509 -6.71 -31.78 -30.33
CA ILE A 509 -5.74 -30.71 -30.07
C ILE A 509 -5.79 -29.66 -31.17
N SER A 510 -5.90 -28.41 -30.75
CA SER A 510 -5.62 -27.22 -31.56
C SER A 510 -4.98 -26.16 -30.66
N LEU A 511 -4.44 -25.08 -31.26
CA LEU A 511 -3.87 -23.98 -30.48
C LEU A 511 -4.87 -23.39 -29.47
N GLY A 512 -6.15 -23.27 -29.86
CA GLY A 512 -7.23 -22.73 -29.01
C GLY A 512 -7.49 -23.57 -27.75
N VAL A 513 -7.16 -24.87 -27.77
CA VAL A 513 -7.28 -25.78 -26.62
C VAL A 513 -6.45 -25.31 -25.43
N LEU A 514 -5.34 -24.59 -25.67
CA LEU A 514 -4.52 -24.01 -24.61
C LEU A 514 -5.29 -22.97 -23.77
N ASN A 515 -6.41 -22.44 -24.26
CA ASN A 515 -7.28 -21.58 -23.47
C ASN A 515 -8.34 -22.33 -22.65
N ASN A 516 -8.50 -23.65 -22.80
CA ASN A 516 -9.49 -24.47 -22.12
C ASN A 516 -8.85 -25.39 -21.04
N PRO A 517 -8.93 -25.03 -19.74
CA PRO A 517 -8.28 -25.82 -18.68
C PRO A 517 -8.78 -27.25 -18.53
N VAL A 518 -10.00 -27.57 -18.98
CA VAL A 518 -10.56 -28.93 -18.92
C VAL A 518 -9.77 -29.89 -19.81
N LYS A 519 -9.16 -29.38 -20.89
CA LYS A 519 -8.41 -30.15 -21.88
C LYS A 519 -6.91 -30.25 -21.60
N TYR A 520 -6.41 -29.68 -20.51
CA TYR A 520 -4.97 -29.69 -20.22
C TYR A 520 -4.41 -31.10 -20.01
N THR A 521 -5.18 -32.01 -19.44
CA THR A 521 -4.78 -33.42 -19.33
C THR A 521 -4.56 -34.07 -20.69
N ASP A 522 -5.44 -33.80 -21.66
CA ASP A 522 -5.34 -34.30 -23.04
C ASP A 522 -4.12 -33.69 -23.76
N VAL A 523 -3.89 -32.38 -23.58
CA VAL A 523 -2.69 -31.70 -24.10
C VAL A 523 -1.40 -32.34 -23.55
N ILE A 524 -1.34 -32.64 -22.25
CA ILE A 524 -0.16 -33.29 -21.67
C ILE A 524 0.04 -34.72 -22.20
N LYS A 525 -1.04 -35.50 -22.38
CA LYS A 525 -0.95 -36.84 -22.98
C LYS A 525 -0.43 -36.79 -24.41
N TYR A 526 -0.96 -35.87 -25.23
CA TYR A 526 -0.49 -35.60 -26.60
C TYR A 526 1.02 -35.31 -26.63
N LEU A 527 1.49 -34.36 -25.81
CA LEU A 527 2.90 -33.96 -25.78
C LEU A 527 3.85 -35.09 -25.34
N LYS A 528 3.37 -36.01 -24.50
CA LYS A 528 4.12 -37.19 -24.08
C LYS A 528 4.20 -38.22 -25.20
N GLU A 529 3.10 -38.45 -25.91
CA GLU A 529 3.04 -39.42 -27.02
C GLU A 529 3.96 -39.02 -28.18
N ILE A 530 4.08 -37.72 -28.46
CA ILE A 530 5.00 -37.21 -29.49
C ILE A 530 6.44 -36.99 -28.97
N ASN A 531 6.75 -37.38 -27.72
CA ASN A 531 8.07 -37.26 -27.08
C ASN A 531 8.63 -35.82 -26.94
N ILE A 532 7.77 -34.81 -26.85
CA ILE A 532 8.20 -33.39 -26.77
C ILE A 532 8.03 -32.81 -25.35
N TYR A 533 7.23 -33.45 -24.48
CA TYR A 533 6.90 -32.95 -23.14
C TYR A 533 8.11 -32.57 -22.27
N THR A 534 9.22 -33.33 -22.34
CA THR A 534 10.43 -33.04 -21.54
C THR A 534 11.19 -31.81 -22.01
N GLU A 535 10.89 -31.31 -23.20
CA GLU A 535 11.48 -30.13 -23.81
C GLU A 535 10.59 -28.87 -23.73
N ILE A 536 9.48 -28.95 -23.02
CA ILE A 536 8.60 -27.82 -22.70
C ILE A 536 8.98 -27.28 -21.31
#